data_AF-A0AAD2Q691-F1
#
_entry.id   AF-A0AAD2Q691-F1
#
_cell.length_a   1.000
_cell.length_b   1.000
_cell.length_c   1.000
_cell.angle_alpha   90.00
_cell.angle_beta   90.00
_cell.angle_gamma   90.00
#
_symmetry.space_group_name_H-M   'P 1'
#
loop_
_entity.id
_entity.type
_entity.pdbx_description
1 polymer ?
#
loop_
_entity_poly.entity_id
_entity_poly.type
_entity_poly.pdbx_seq_one_letter_code
_entity_poly.pdbx_strand_id
1 'polypeptide(L)'
;MAFTGAFEAHLLATDITQAGVSVVIAPRKPFPATFEMRRSIPGSPLTQDSSFTILLKHGVNVGIGIEQVNSAGVIYRATMHAMASTNIDHALGLDSRTEELVAYRGGRVFDMAS
;
A
#
# COMPACT_ATOMS: atom_id res chain seq x y z
N MET A 1 -9.82 -2.99 11.23
CA MET A 1 -9.71 -1.54 11.51
C MET A 1 -8.50 -1.02 10.75
N ALA A 2 -8.62 0.15 10.11
CA ALA A 2 -7.57 0.67 9.25
C ALA A 2 -7.42 2.19 9.36
N PHE A 3 -6.19 2.69 9.27
CA PHE A 3 -5.90 4.11 9.08
C PHE A 3 -5.88 4.44 7.59
N THR A 4 -6.58 5.50 7.18
CA THR A 4 -6.60 5.99 5.79
C THR A 4 -5.86 7.31 5.68
N GLY A 5 -5.05 7.50 4.63
CA GLY A 5 -4.30 8.75 4.43
C GLY A 5 -3.14 8.95 5.41
N ALA A 6 -2.65 7.87 6.02
CA ALA A 6 -1.69 7.91 7.11
C ALA A 6 -0.23 8.06 6.62
N PHE A 7 0.11 9.22 6.07
CA PHE A 7 1.43 9.52 5.50
C PHE A 7 2.59 9.45 6.51
N GLU A 8 2.30 9.68 7.79
CA GLU A 8 3.26 9.61 8.90
C GLU A 8 3.19 8.29 9.68
N ALA A 9 2.43 7.28 9.21
CA ALA A 9 2.31 5.98 9.88
C ALA A 9 3.64 5.25 10.07
N HIS A 10 4.63 5.54 9.22
CA HIS A 10 5.98 5.00 9.32
C HIS A 10 6.67 5.33 10.66
N LEU A 11 6.24 6.40 11.36
CA LEU A 11 6.76 6.77 12.69
C LEU A 11 6.32 5.80 13.79
N LEU A 12 5.18 5.14 13.61
CA LEU A 12 4.57 4.22 14.57
C LEU A 12 4.46 2.80 14.01
N ALA A 13 5.30 2.44 13.03
CA ALA A 13 5.17 1.18 12.29
C ALA A 13 5.18 -0.05 13.22
N THR A 14 6.04 -0.06 14.23
CA THR A 14 6.11 -1.14 15.23
C THR A 14 4.80 -1.29 16.00
N ASP A 15 4.25 -0.19 16.50
CA ASP A 15 3.03 -0.19 17.32
C ASP A 15 1.80 -0.56 16.47
N ILE A 16 1.75 -0.07 15.23
CA ILE A 16 0.71 -0.39 14.25
C ILE A 16 0.70 -1.89 13.96
N THR A 17 1.87 -2.50 13.72
CA THR A 17 1.98 -3.94 13.51
C THR A 17 1.53 -4.70 14.76
N GLN A 18 1.99 -4.31 15.95
CA GLN A 18 1.62 -4.97 17.21
C GLN A 18 0.13 -4.90 17.50
N ALA A 19 -0.52 -3.79 17.14
CA ALA A 19 -1.96 -3.60 17.28
C ALA A 19 -2.78 -4.33 16.19
N GLY A 20 -2.13 -4.91 15.18
CA GLY A 20 -2.80 -5.57 14.05
C GLY A 20 -3.61 -4.60 13.18
N VAL A 21 -3.26 -3.31 13.18
CA VAL A 21 -3.99 -2.28 12.44
C VAL A 21 -3.44 -2.19 11.01
N SER A 22 -4.35 -2.12 10.04
CA SER A 22 -3.97 -1.95 8.63
C SER A 22 -3.80 -0.48 8.27
N VAL A 23 -2.99 -0.19 7.25
CA VAL A 23 -2.75 1.19 6.77
C VAL A 23 -3.05 1.29 5.29
N VAL A 24 -3.88 2.25 4.90
CA VAL A 24 -4.15 2.57 3.49
C VAL A 24 -3.51 3.90 3.14
N ILE A 25 -2.53 3.88 2.23
CA ILE A 25 -1.86 5.08 1.73
C ILE A 25 -2.53 5.53 0.43
N ALA A 26 -3.13 6.72 0.44
CA ALA A 26 -3.81 7.31 -0.70
C ALA A 26 -3.53 8.83 -0.75
N PRO A 27 -2.92 9.37 -1.83
CA PRO A 27 -2.39 8.65 -3.00
C PRO A 27 -1.08 7.88 -2.71
N ARG A 28 -0.83 6.81 -3.49
CA ARG A 28 0.41 5.97 -3.43
C ARG A 28 1.70 6.79 -3.36
N LYS A 29 1.80 7.87 -4.13
CA LYS A 29 2.94 8.79 -4.13
C LYS A 29 2.51 10.08 -3.43
N PRO A 30 3.13 10.47 -2.31
CA PRO A 30 2.84 11.73 -1.67
C PRO A 30 3.25 12.88 -2.60
N PHE A 31 2.36 13.85 -2.73
CA PHE A 31 2.64 15.17 -3.30
C PHE A 31 2.41 16.19 -2.16
N PRO A 32 3.26 17.20 -1.98
CA PRO A 32 3.21 18.11 -0.82
C PRO A 32 2.03 19.10 -0.87
N ALA A 33 0.80 18.60 -1.07
CA ALA A 33 -0.43 19.39 -1.05
C ALA A 33 -0.86 19.74 0.39
N THR A 34 -0.67 18.82 1.35
CA THR A 34 -0.99 19.03 2.77
C THR A 34 0.25 18.99 3.65
N PHE A 35 0.10 19.37 4.92
CA PHE A 35 1.20 19.36 5.88
C PHE A 35 1.72 17.95 6.16
N GLU A 36 0.82 16.99 6.31
CA GLU A 36 1.11 15.58 6.55
C GLU A 36 1.86 14.96 5.36
N MET A 37 1.44 15.29 4.13
CA MET A 37 2.10 14.80 2.92
C MET A 37 3.52 15.35 2.75
N ARG A 38 3.81 16.57 3.24
CA ARG A 38 5.17 17.14 3.24
C ARG A 38 6.15 16.37 4.14
N ARG A 39 5.62 15.64 5.12
CA ARG A 39 6.39 14.88 6.11
C ARG A 39 6.46 13.39 5.80
N SER A 40 5.87 12.97 4.67
CA SER A 40 6.06 11.62 4.16
C SER A 40 7.47 11.45 3.60
N ILE A 41 8.00 10.23 3.69
CA ILE A 41 9.29 9.90 3.12
C ILE A 41 9.10 9.68 1.62
N PRO A 42 9.75 10.49 0.76
CA PRO A 42 9.39 10.63 -0.65
C PRO A 42 9.64 9.37 -1.50
N GLY A 43 10.50 8.45 -1.06
CA GLY A 43 10.93 7.29 -1.85
C GLY A 43 11.94 7.64 -2.94
N SER A 44 12.31 6.62 -3.73
CA SER A 44 13.27 6.76 -4.83
C SER A 44 12.76 7.74 -5.89
N PRO A 45 13.64 8.59 -6.49
CA PRO A 45 15.10 8.62 -6.36
C PRO A 45 15.64 9.47 -5.20
N LEU A 46 14.79 10.16 -4.44
CA LEU A 46 15.25 11.13 -3.42
C LEU A 46 15.71 10.45 -2.11
N THR A 47 15.10 9.32 -1.77
CA THR A 47 15.41 8.52 -0.58
C THR A 47 15.38 7.04 -0.95
N GLN A 48 16.19 6.21 -0.30
CA GLN A 48 16.21 4.76 -0.58
C GLN A 48 14.88 4.10 -0.22
N ASP A 49 14.30 4.50 0.91
CA ASP A 49 13.03 3.99 1.41
C ASP A 49 11.92 5.01 1.21
N SER A 50 10.68 4.53 1.19
CA SER A 50 9.47 5.36 1.26
C SER A 50 8.69 5.01 2.52
N SER A 51 7.73 5.85 2.92
CA SER A 51 6.82 5.52 4.04
C SER A 51 6.16 4.16 3.82
N PHE A 52 5.86 3.84 2.56
CA PHE A 52 5.34 2.55 2.14
C PHE A 52 6.33 1.39 2.40
N THR A 53 7.58 1.52 1.93
CA THR A 53 8.60 0.47 2.09
C THR A 53 8.88 0.18 3.56
N ILE A 54 8.87 1.19 4.41
CA ILE A 54 9.09 1.04 5.86
C ILE A 54 7.96 0.22 6.49
N LEU A 55 6.70 0.58 6.21
CA LEU A 55 5.56 -0.17 6.75
C LEU A 55 5.57 -1.64 6.33
N LEU A 56 5.91 -1.92 5.06
CA LEU A 56 6.10 -3.30 4.59
C LEU A 56 7.21 -4.03 5.35
N LYS A 57 8.37 -3.40 5.56
CA LYS A 57 9.49 -3.98 6.32
C LYS A 57 9.09 -4.33 7.76
N HIS A 58 8.17 -3.56 8.35
CA HIS A 58 7.63 -3.80 9.69
C HIS A 58 6.47 -4.81 9.72
N GLY A 59 6.07 -5.40 8.59
CA GLY A 59 4.99 -6.40 8.53
C GLY A 59 3.59 -5.79 8.66
N VAL A 60 3.43 -4.48 8.48
CA VAL A 60 2.11 -3.85 8.47
C VAL A 60 1.34 -4.32 7.23
N ASN A 61 0.05 -4.63 7.39
CA ASN A 61 -0.84 -4.81 6.24
C ASN A 61 -1.09 -3.45 5.58
N VAL A 62 -0.49 -3.22 4.42
CA VAL A 62 -0.60 -1.95 3.69
C VAL A 62 -1.49 -2.10 2.46
N GLY A 63 -2.47 -1.22 2.33
CA GLY A 63 -3.28 -1.02 1.13
C GLY A 63 -2.88 0.24 0.38
N ILE A 64 -3.21 0.30 -0.91
CA ILE A 64 -2.95 1.47 -1.75
C ILE A 64 -4.24 2.08 -2.28
N GLY A 65 -4.31 3.41 -2.27
CA GLY A 65 -5.34 4.19 -2.95
C GLY A 65 -4.73 5.11 -4.00
N ILE A 66 -5.51 5.37 -5.05
CA ILE A 66 -5.17 6.31 -6.12
C ILE A 66 -6.20 7.45 -6.14
N GLU A 67 -5.75 8.68 -5.94
CA GLU A 67 -6.58 9.86 -6.22
C GLU A 67 -6.39 10.34 -7.67
N GLN A 68 -5.19 10.14 -8.23
CA GLN A 68 -4.86 10.41 -9.63
C GLN A 68 -3.96 9.32 -10.19
N VAL A 69 -4.15 8.98 -11.47
CA VAL A 69 -3.30 8.03 -12.19
C VAL A 69 -1.92 8.66 -12.37
N ASN A 70 -0.95 8.24 -11.54
CA ASN A 70 0.46 8.57 -11.73
C ASN A 70 1.29 7.31 -11.95
N SER A 71 2.23 7.36 -12.90
CA SER A 71 2.94 6.19 -13.40
C SER A 71 4.27 5.90 -12.68
N ALA A 72 4.54 6.53 -11.53
CA ALA A 72 5.87 6.52 -10.93
C ALA A 72 5.98 5.58 -9.71
N GLY A 73 6.97 4.67 -9.77
CA GLY A 73 7.39 3.79 -8.67
C GLY A 73 7.74 2.37 -9.15
N VAL A 74 8.80 1.77 -8.58
CA VAL A 74 9.16 0.36 -8.83
C VAL A 74 8.68 -0.47 -7.64
N ILE A 75 7.58 -1.19 -7.82
CA ILE A 75 7.11 -2.20 -6.87
C ILE A 75 6.74 -3.44 -7.67
N TYR A 76 7.04 -4.61 -7.10
CA TYR A 76 6.76 -5.88 -7.76
C TYR A 76 5.26 -6.06 -8.04
N ARG A 77 4.95 -6.66 -9.18
CA ARG A 77 3.58 -6.76 -9.70
C ARG A 77 2.65 -7.50 -8.74
N ALA A 78 3.06 -8.66 -8.21
CA ALA A 78 2.20 -9.43 -7.32
C ALA A 78 1.89 -8.66 -6.03
N THR A 79 2.89 -7.98 -5.47
CA THR A 79 2.71 -7.13 -4.29
C THR A 79 1.71 -6.00 -4.58
N MET A 80 1.79 -5.37 -5.75
CA MET A 80 0.82 -4.36 -6.19
C MET A 80 -0.61 -4.89 -6.29
N HIS A 81 -0.82 -6.12 -6.77
CA HIS A 81 -2.16 -6.71 -6.85
C HIS A 81 -2.71 -7.00 -5.45
N ALA A 82 -1.92 -7.61 -4.56
CA ALA A 82 -2.34 -7.91 -3.19
C ALA A 82 -2.73 -6.62 -2.43
N MET A 83 -1.96 -5.55 -2.57
CA MET A 83 -2.25 -4.25 -1.95
C MET A 83 -3.53 -3.58 -2.43
N ALA A 84 -3.94 -3.83 -3.66
CA ALA A 84 -5.16 -3.28 -4.25
C ALA A 84 -6.37 -4.22 -4.08
N SER A 85 -6.16 -5.45 -3.57
CA SER A 85 -7.20 -6.46 -3.37
C SER A 85 -7.15 -6.99 -1.93
N THR A 86 -6.48 -8.11 -1.69
CA THR A 86 -6.48 -8.86 -0.43
C THR A 86 -6.15 -8.01 0.81
N ASN A 87 -5.23 -7.05 0.68
CA ASN A 87 -4.85 -6.20 1.80
C ASN A 87 -5.94 -5.18 2.15
N ILE A 88 -6.70 -4.71 1.14
CA ILE A 88 -7.86 -3.84 1.34
C ILE A 88 -8.99 -4.63 1.95
N ASP A 89 -9.25 -5.85 1.49
CA ASP A 89 -10.27 -6.73 2.08
C ASP A 89 -9.99 -6.94 3.57
N HIS A 90 -8.73 -7.29 3.90
CA HIS A 90 -8.30 -7.43 5.29
C HIS A 90 -8.42 -6.11 6.08
N ALA A 91 -8.06 -4.97 5.48
CA ALA A 91 -8.15 -3.66 6.14
C ALA A 91 -9.60 -3.27 6.48
N LEU A 92 -10.53 -3.59 5.57
CA LEU A 92 -11.96 -3.31 5.68
C LEU A 92 -12.72 -4.39 6.48
N GLY A 93 -12.07 -5.51 6.80
CA GLY A 93 -12.70 -6.63 7.52
C GLY A 93 -13.72 -7.37 6.66
N LEU A 94 -13.51 -7.42 5.35
CA LEU A 94 -14.36 -8.14 4.42
C LEU A 94 -14.03 -9.64 4.48
N ASP A 95 -15.07 -10.47 4.58
CA ASP A 95 -14.93 -11.92 4.41
C ASP A 95 -14.81 -12.23 2.91
N SER A 96 -13.76 -12.92 2.51
CA SER A 96 -13.43 -13.32 1.12
C SER A 96 -14.38 -14.38 0.52
N ARG A 97 -15.65 -14.40 0.93
CA ARG A 97 -16.65 -15.39 0.55
C ARG A 97 -17.42 -15.05 -0.72
N THR A 98 -17.24 -13.86 -1.28
CA THR A 98 -17.84 -13.45 -2.55
C THR A 98 -16.85 -13.65 -3.69
N GLU A 99 -17.25 -14.42 -4.70
CA GLU A 99 -16.47 -14.68 -5.93
C GLU A 99 -16.45 -13.42 -6.84
N GLU A 100 -15.85 -12.33 -6.35
CA GLU A 100 -15.64 -11.13 -7.14
C GLU A 100 -14.38 -11.31 -8.00
N LEU A 101 -14.59 -11.46 -9.31
CA LEU A 101 -13.53 -11.74 -10.27
C LEU A 101 -13.46 -10.63 -11.32
N VAL A 102 -12.23 -10.24 -11.65
CA VAL A 102 -11.95 -9.28 -12.73
C VAL A 102 -11.02 -9.95 -13.73
N ALA A 103 -11.44 -10.01 -15.00
CA ALA A 103 -10.60 -10.47 -16.10
C ALA A 103 -9.95 -9.28 -16.81
N TYR A 104 -8.63 -9.31 -16.99
CA TYR A 104 -7.89 -8.31 -17.74
C TYR A 104 -6.88 -8.99 -18.68
N ARG A 105 -6.46 -8.27 -19.72
CA ARG A 105 -5.50 -8.79 -20.70
C ARG A 105 -4.08 -8.71 -20.12
N GLY A 106 -3.51 -9.85 -19.73
CA GLY A 106 -2.11 -9.97 -19.26
C GLY A 106 -1.98 -10.88 -18.03
N GLY A 107 -0.74 -11.28 -17.69
CA GLY A 107 -0.44 -12.20 -16.59
C GLY A 107 -0.50 -13.67 -17.02
N ARG A 108 0.65 -14.34 -17.13
CA ARG A 108 0.72 -15.80 -17.29
C ARG A 108 0.79 -16.43 -15.91
N VAL A 109 0.29 -17.66 -15.75
CA VAL A 109 0.43 -18.45 -14.50
C VAL A 109 1.88 -18.52 -14.01
N PHE A 110 2.85 -18.40 -14.91
CA PHE A 110 4.29 -18.43 -14.62
C PHE A 110 4.88 -17.07 -14.19
N ASP A 111 4.15 -15.96 -14.37
CA ASP A 111 4.60 -14.63 -13.95
C ASP A 111 4.39 -14.40 -12.44
N MET A 112 3.77 -15.34 -11.73
CA MET A 112 3.48 -15.24 -10.29
C MET A 112 4.64 -15.73 -9.40
N ALA A 113 5.72 -16.29 -9.99
CA ALA A 113 6.80 -16.97 -9.29
C ALA A 113 8.13 -16.19 -9.22
N SER A 114 8.19 -14.95 -9.72
CA SER A 114 9.40 -14.11 -9.66
C SER A 114 9.40 -13.15 -8.47
#